data_AF-A0A351XBR7-F1
#
_entry.id   AF-A0A351XBR7-F1
#
_cell.length_a   1.000
_cell.length_b   1.000
_cell.length_c   1.000
_cell.angle_alpha   90.00
_cell.angle_beta   90.00
_cell.angle_gamma   90.00
#
_symmetry.space_group_name_H-M   'P 1'
#
loop_
_entity.id
_entity.type
_entity.pdbx_description
1 polymer ?
#
loop_
_entity_poly.entity_id
_entity_poly.type
_entity_poly.pdbx_seq_one_letter_code
_entity_poly.pdbx_strand_id
1 'polypeptide(L)'
;MSEEFYFDRFAKLVELGKREGVRVCQENVVRFRSQDMEFLKRMRNYLGDDFNMVFDIKQSIRSGYNPFDVLDEFKNDIVHIHISDNMPSYDCMPPGRGNFDFKRLFDTMESVDYKGGYVIEIYSKGYDVKKELVFSKDYLEEI
;
A
#
# COMPACT_ATOMS: atom_id res chain seq x y z
N MET A 1 -17.56 -18.45 -1.06
CA MET A 1 -18.05 -17.07 -1.24
C MET A 1 -17.57 -16.56 -2.58
N SER A 2 -18.46 -16.03 -3.41
CA SER A 2 -18.09 -15.45 -4.72
C SER A 2 -17.34 -14.12 -4.54
N GLU A 3 -16.66 -13.67 -5.59
CA GLU A 3 -16.05 -12.33 -5.61
C GLU A 3 -17.10 -11.23 -5.60
N GLU A 4 -18.18 -11.40 -6.38
CA GLU A 4 -19.31 -10.46 -6.40
C GLU A 4 -19.88 -10.20 -5.00
N PHE A 5 -20.06 -11.24 -4.19
CA PHE A 5 -20.50 -11.07 -2.80
C PHE A 5 -19.51 -10.24 -1.96
N TYR A 6 -18.20 -10.40 -2.19
CA TYR A 6 -17.19 -9.58 -1.51
C TYR A 6 -17.28 -8.13 -1.96
N PHE A 7 -17.31 -7.90 -3.28
CA PHE A 7 -17.38 -6.56 -3.86
C PHE A 7 -18.63 -5.82 -3.42
N ASP A 8 -19.79 -6.48 -3.38
CA ASP A 8 -21.04 -5.92 -2.85
C ASP A 8 -20.95 -5.46 -1.40
N ARG A 9 -20.26 -6.24 -0.56
CA ARG A 9 -20.08 -5.89 0.86
C ARG A 9 -19.13 -4.73 1.00
N PHE A 10 -18.06 -4.70 0.21
CA PHE A 10 -17.13 -3.59 0.19
C PHE A 10 -17.81 -2.31 -0.33
N ALA A 11 -18.58 -2.39 -1.41
CA ALA A 11 -19.34 -1.25 -1.95
C ALA A 11 -20.28 -0.63 -0.91
N LYS A 12 -20.96 -1.47 -0.09
CA LYS A 12 -21.78 -0.98 1.03
C LYS A 12 -20.97 -0.24 2.09
N LEU A 13 -19.73 -0.67 2.36
CA LEU A 13 -18.83 0.05 3.27
C LEU A 13 -18.38 1.37 2.66
N VAL A 14 -18.05 1.39 1.37
CA VAL A 14 -17.70 2.62 0.65
C VAL A 14 -18.85 3.63 0.70
N GLU A 15 -20.07 3.20 0.40
CA GLU A 15 -21.26 4.06 0.47
C GLU A 15 -21.53 4.60 1.88
N LEU A 16 -21.32 3.78 2.92
CA LEU A 16 -21.40 4.24 4.30
C LEU A 16 -20.30 5.26 4.61
N GLY A 17 -19.05 4.96 4.23
CA GLY A 17 -17.91 5.85 4.44
C GLY A 17 -18.15 7.23 3.82
N LYS A 18 -18.60 7.29 2.57
CA LYS A 18 -18.92 8.56 1.89
C LYS A 18 -19.93 9.40 2.67
N ARG A 19 -20.98 8.78 3.21
CA ARG A 19 -22.01 9.48 4.01
C ARG A 19 -21.44 10.08 5.30
N GLU A 20 -20.43 9.43 5.86
CA GLU A 20 -19.73 9.87 7.07
C GLU A 20 -18.50 10.75 6.78
N GLY A 21 -18.22 11.07 5.52
CA GLY A 21 -17.02 11.83 5.12
C GLY A 21 -15.70 11.05 5.25
N VAL A 22 -15.77 9.71 5.28
CA VAL A 22 -14.62 8.80 5.39
C VAL A 22 -14.40 8.08 4.06
N ARG A 23 -13.15 8.02 3.59
CA ARG A 23 -12.79 7.23 2.42
C ARG A 23 -12.41 5.80 2.83
N VAL A 24 -13.18 4.82 2.37
CA VAL A 24 -12.89 3.39 2.57
C VAL A 24 -11.95 2.91 1.46
N CYS A 25 -10.88 2.22 1.85
CA CYS A 25 -9.81 1.81 0.95
C CYS A 25 -9.50 0.32 1.08
N GLN A 26 -9.17 -0.35 -0.02
CA GLN A 26 -8.75 -1.76 -0.04
C GLN A 26 -7.23 -1.84 0.03
N GLU A 27 -6.69 -2.58 1.00
CA GLU A 27 -5.25 -2.85 1.11
C GLU A 27 -4.88 -4.15 0.38
N ASN A 28 -3.71 -4.20 -0.28
CA ASN A 28 -3.11 -5.47 -0.73
C ASN A 28 -2.52 -6.22 0.48
N VAL A 29 -3.04 -7.40 0.81
CA VAL A 29 -2.59 -8.14 2.01
C VAL A 29 -2.40 -9.61 1.68
N VAL A 30 -1.20 -10.14 1.98
CA VAL A 30 -0.87 -11.55 1.75
C VAL A 30 -1.81 -12.47 2.53
N ARG A 31 -2.15 -13.63 1.95
CA ARG A 31 -3.10 -14.64 2.48
C ARG A 31 -4.57 -14.22 2.47
N PHE A 32 -4.89 -13.03 1.97
CA PHE A 32 -6.26 -12.60 1.69
C PHE A 32 -6.49 -12.53 0.18
N ARG A 33 -7.74 -12.30 -0.24
CA ARG A 33 -8.08 -12.18 -1.67
C ARG A 33 -7.32 -11.03 -2.35
N SER A 34 -7.11 -9.94 -1.62
CA SER A 34 -6.37 -8.77 -2.09
C SER A 34 -4.86 -9.00 -2.22
N GLN A 35 -4.36 -10.21 -1.94
CA GLN A 35 -3.01 -10.59 -2.35
C GLN A 35 -2.90 -10.70 -3.88
N ASP A 36 -3.99 -11.06 -4.57
CA ASP A 36 -4.02 -11.30 -6.02
C ASP A 36 -4.30 -10.00 -6.77
N MET A 37 -3.35 -9.57 -7.61
CA MET A 37 -3.51 -8.37 -8.46
C MET A 37 -4.71 -8.49 -9.39
N GLU A 38 -5.02 -9.67 -9.92
CA GLU A 38 -6.14 -9.84 -10.83
C GLU A 38 -7.48 -9.74 -10.09
N PHE A 39 -7.53 -10.17 -8.83
CA PHE A 39 -8.68 -9.90 -7.95
C PHE A 39 -8.87 -8.40 -7.73
N LEU A 40 -7.80 -7.65 -7.46
CA LEU A 40 -7.85 -6.20 -7.28
C LEU A 40 -8.30 -5.48 -8.56
N LYS A 41 -7.84 -5.89 -9.74
CA LYS A 41 -8.31 -5.34 -11.03
C LYS A 41 -9.81 -5.58 -11.25
N ARG A 42 -10.30 -6.79 -10.93
CA ARG A 42 -11.74 -7.10 -11.01
C ARG A 42 -12.55 -6.28 -10.01
N MET A 43 -12.02 -6.06 -8.80
CA MET A 43 -12.62 -5.20 -7.79
C MET A 43 -12.70 -3.74 -8.24
N ARG A 44 -11.61 -3.21 -8.82
CA ARG A 44 -11.56 -1.88 -9.43
C ARG A 44 -12.62 -1.73 -10.52
N ASN A 45 -12.72 -2.70 -11.42
CA ASN A 45 -13.73 -2.68 -12.48
C ASN A 45 -15.17 -2.72 -11.92
N TYR A 46 -15.40 -3.41 -10.81
CA TYR A 46 -16.71 -3.49 -10.17
C TYR A 46 -17.11 -2.18 -9.48
N LEU A 47 -16.17 -1.54 -8.79
CA LEU A 47 -16.42 -0.34 -7.99
C LEU A 47 -16.31 0.96 -8.83
N GLY A 48 -15.59 0.94 -9.95
CA GLY A 48 -15.33 2.13 -10.75
C GLY A 48 -14.55 3.18 -9.95
N ASP A 49 -14.98 4.44 -10.03
CA ASP A 49 -14.35 5.60 -9.35
C ASP A 49 -14.32 5.47 -7.82
N ASP A 50 -15.07 4.52 -7.26
CA ASP A 50 -15.11 4.24 -5.83
C ASP A 50 -14.01 3.31 -5.35
N PHE A 51 -13.22 2.74 -6.26
CA PHE A 51 -12.06 1.95 -5.90
C PHE A 51 -10.94 2.87 -5.41
N ASN A 52 -10.62 2.75 -4.12
CA ASN A 52 -9.51 3.44 -3.50
C ASN A 52 -8.60 2.40 -2.85
N MET A 53 -7.29 2.53 -3.03
CA MET A 53 -6.32 1.54 -2.59
C MET A 53 -5.37 2.08 -1.51
N VAL A 54 -5.09 1.25 -0.50
CA VAL A 54 -3.89 1.39 0.33
C VAL A 54 -2.84 0.47 -0.23
N PHE A 55 -1.68 1.00 -0.58
CA PHE A 55 -0.56 0.21 -1.07
C PHE A 55 0.43 -0.09 0.06
N ASP A 56 0.58 -1.37 0.43
CA ASP A 56 1.60 -1.84 1.36
C ASP A 56 2.73 -2.57 0.60
N ILE A 57 3.94 -2.01 0.65
CA ILE A 57 5.14 -2.55 -0.01
C ILE A 57 5.50 -3.95 0.49
N LYS A 58 5.50 -4.15 1.81
CA LYS A 58 5.83 -5.44 2.43
C LYS A 58 4.85 -6.52 2.00
N GLN A 59 3.57 -6.19 1.89
CA GLN A 59 2.55 -7.16 1.51
C GLN A 59 2.68 -7.58 0.06
N SER A 60 3.12 -6.69 -0.84
CA SER A 60 3.45 -7.05 -2.23
C SER A 60 4.59 -8.06 -2.28
N ILE A 61 5.68 -7.82 -1.55
CA ILE A 61 6.83 -8.73 -1.49
C ILE A 61 6.40 -10.09 -0.95
N ARG A 62 5.63 -10.12 0.14
CA ARG A 62 5.12 -11.36 0.74
C ARG A 62 4.17 -12.12 -0.17
N SER A 63 3.45 -11.41 -1.03
CA SER A 63 2.57 -11.99 -2.04
C SER A 63 3.34 -12.48 -3.28
N GLY A 64 4.67 -12.30 -3.31
CA GLY A 64 5.54 -12.76 -4.39
C GLY A 64 5.62 -11.80 -5.57
N TYR A 65 5.11 -10.57 -5.44
CA TYR A 65 5.17 -9.55 -6.47
C TYR A 65 6.38 -8.63 -6.27
N ASN A 66 6.87 -8.08 -7.38
CA ASN A 66 7.67 -6.86 -7.31
C ASN A 66 6.74 -5.70 -6.90
N PRO A 67 7.04 -4.95 -5.83
CA PRO A 67 6.22 -3.81 -5.43
C PRO A 67 5.96 -2.80 -6.54
N PHE A 68 6.91 -2.61 -7.47
CA PHE A 68 6.72 -1.67 -8.58
C PHE A 68 5.71 -2.14 -9.61
N ASP A 69 5.49 -3.45 -9.78
CA ASP A 69 4.44 -3.95 -10.67
C ASP A 69 3.05 -3.60 -10.11
N VAL A 70 2.90 -3.68 -8.78
CA VAL A 70 1.66 -3.27 -8.08
C VAL A 70 1.50 -1.75 -8.13
N LEU A 71 2.57 -1.00 -7.87
CA LEU A 71 2.56 0.46 -7.94
C LEU A 71 2.15 0.95 -9.33
N ASP A 72 2.80 0.47 -10.39
CA ASP A 72 2.60 0.95 -11.75
C ASP A 72 1.17 0.61 -12.26
N GLU A 73 0.58 -0.51 -11.80
CA GLU A 73 -0.79 -0.92 -12.13
C GLU A 73 -1.87 -0.07 -11.43
N PHE A 74 -1.64 0.33 -10.17
CA PHE A 74 -2.66 0.96 -9.32
C PHE A 74 -2.36 2.41 -8.90
N LYS A 75 -1.28 3.04 -9.40
CA LYS A 75 -0.86 4.40 -9.00
C LYS A 75 -1.95 5.48 -9.04
N ASN A 76 -2.93 5.36 -9.93
CA ASN A 76 -4.05 6.32 -10.01
C ASN A 76 -5.18 6.03 -9.00
N ASP A 77 -5.20 4.82 -8.44
CA ASP A 77 -6.21 4.36 -7.47
C ASP A 77 -5.70 4.45 -6.02
N ILE A 78 -4.37 4.59 -5.83
CA ILE A 78 -3.71 4.64 -4.53
C ILE A 78 -3.96 5.99 -3.85
N VAL A 79 -4.48 5.95 -2.63
CA VAL A 79 -4.78 7.14 -1.81
C VAL A 79 -4.02 7.16 -0.47
N HIS A 80 -3.38 6.04 -0.13
CA HIS A 80 -2.52 5.90 1.04
C HIS A 80 -1.43 4.86 0.79
N ILE A 81 -0.24 5.04 1.36
CA ILE A 81 0.87 4.11 1.17
C ILE A 81 1.49 3.75 2.51
N HIS A 82 1.57 2.45 2.81
CA HIS A 82 2.35 1.92 3.91
C HIS A 82 3.75 1.57 3.41
N ILE A 83 4.75 2.21 4.01
CA ILE A 83 6.15 2.09 3.62
C ILE A 83 6.96 1.28 4.64
N SER A 84 7.77 0.38 4.11
CA SER A 84 8.82 -0.32 4.81
C SER A 84 9.93 -0.63 3.83
N ASP A 85 11.16 -0.67 4.30
CA ASP A 85 12.30 -1.10 3.49
C ASP A 85 12.38 -2.62 3.41
N ASN A 86 13.20 -3.12 2.50
CA ASN A 86 13.47 -4.53 2.32
C ASN A 86 14.83 -4.77 1.67
N MET A 87 15.30 -6.01 1.76
CA MET A 87 16.45 -6.52 1.02
C MET A 87 16.22 -8.02 0.74
N PRO A 88 17.02 -8.71 -0.10
CA PRO A 88 16.72 -10.08 -0.51
C PRO A 88 16.46 -11.09 0.63
N SER A 89 17.04 -10.88 1.81
CA SER A 89 16.85 -11.75 2.98
C SER A 89 15.80 -11.25 3.99
N TYR A 90 15.27 -10.03 3.84
CA TYR A 90 14.35 -9.40 4.79
C TYR A 90 13.24 -8.64 4.07
N ASP A 91 12.00 -9.02 4.34
CA ASP A 91 10.78 -8.49 3.70
C ASP A 91 10.26 -7.16 4.27
N CYS A 92 10.76 -6.76 5.44
CA CYS A 92 10.29 -5.60 6.17
C CYS A 92 11.36 -5.14 7.17
N MET A 93 11.85 -3.92 6.94
CA MET A 93 12.88 -3.21 7.69
C MET A 93 12.52 -1.72 7.79
N PRO A 94 13.10 -0.98 8.74
CA PRO A 94 13.01 0.49 8.76
C PRO A 94 13.53 1.10 7.45
N PRO A 95 12.82 2.08 6.84
CA PRO A 95 13.34 2.88 5.72
C PRO A 95 14.78 3.36 5.93
N GLY A 96 15.64 3.14 4.93
CA GLY A 96 17.06 3.48 4.98
C GLY A 96 17.94 2.37 5.54
N ARG A 97 17.37 1.20 5.88
CA ARG A 97 18.11 0.01 6.31
C ARG A 97 18.16 -1.10 5.26
N GLY A 98 17.43 -0.95 4.16
CA GLY A 98 17.40 -1.89 3.05
C GLY A 98 17.78 -1.21 1.73
N ASN A 99 17.28 -1.77 0.63
CA ASN A 99 17.60 -1.37 -0.74
C ASN A 99 16.33 -1.02 -1.55
N PHE A 100 15.20 -0.75 -0.90
CA PHE A 100 14.00 -0.34 -1.61
C PHE A 100 14.22 1.03 -2.27
N ASP A 101 13.84 1.16 -3.54
CA ASP A 101 14.01 2.38 -4.31
C ASP A 101 12.87 3.38 -4.00
N PHE A 102 12.97 4.03 -2.84
CA PHE A 102 12.02 5.06 -2.42
C PHE A 102 11.97 6.25 -3.38
N LYS A 103 13.10 6.57 -4.02
CA LYS A 103 13.14 7.63 -5.03
C LYS A 103 12.19 7.30 -6.19
N ARG A 104 12.28 6.10 -6.76
CA ARG A 104 11.35 5.67 -7.81
C ARG A 104 9.90 5.69 -7.33
N LEU A 105 9.62 5.26 -6.10
CA LEU A 105 8.27 5.34 -5.53
C LEU A 105 7.75 6.79 -5.54
N PHE A 106 8.53 7.73 -5.01
CA PHE A 106 8.13 9.13 -4.90
C PHE A 106 8.00 9.79 -6.26
N ASP A 107 8.97 9.60 -7.16
CA ASP A 107 8.92 10.12 -8.53
C ASP A 107 7.68 9.59 -9.28
N THR A 108 7.33 8.30 -9.13
CA THR A 108 6.11 7.72 -9.72
C THR A 108 4.84 8.36 -9.16
N MET A 109 4.74 8.52 -7.83
CA MET A 109 3.54 9.08 -7.21
C MET A 109 3.39 10.59 -7.47
N GLU A 110 4.50 11.33 -7.55
CA GLU A 110 4.49 12.73 -7.98
C GLU A 110 3.99 12.85 -9.42
N SER A 111 4.38 11.94 -10.32
CA SER A 111 3.95 11.95 -11.73
C SER A 111 2.44 11.80 -11.93
N VAL A 112 1.71 11.27 -10.93
CA VAL A 112 0.25 11.12 -10.92
C VAL A 112 -0.44 12.07 -9.93
N ASP A 113 0.26 13.13 -9.50
CA ASP A 113 -0.24 14.16 -8.58
C ASP A 113 -0.78 13.60 -7.25
N TYR A 114 -0.15 12.56 -6.71
CA TYR A 114 -0.56 11.94 -5.45
C TYR A 114 -0.58 12.94 -4.29
N LYS A 115 -1.69 12.96 -3.55
CA LYS A 115 -1.90 13.84 -2.37
C LYS A 115 -2.06 13.10 -1.05
N GLY A 116 -1.94 11.78 -1.07
CA GLY A 116 -2.09 10.96 0.13
C GLY A 116 -0.85 11.00 1.03
N GLY A 117 -0.99 10.43 2.22
CA GLY A 117 0.12 10.26 3.16
C GLY A 117 0.93 8.98 2.91
N TYR A 118 2.17 8.99 3.40
CA TYR A 118 2.98 7.78 3.58
C TYR A 118 3.06 7.46 5.07
N VAL A 119 2.92 6.19 5.45
CA VAL A 119 3.01 5.73 6.84
C VAL A 119 4.10 4.69 6.96
N ILE A 120 5.07 4.92 7.85
CA ILE A 120 6.10 3.93 8.16
C ILE A 120 5.47 2.79 8.95
N GLU A 121 5.41 1.60 8.36
CA GLU A 121 4.86 0.39 8.98
C GLU A 121 5.95 -0.68 9.14
N ILE A 122 6.46 -0.81 10.37
CA ILE A 122 7.52 -1.76 10.70
C ILE A 122 7.17 -2.63 11.91
N TYR A 123 7.66 -3.86 11.91
CA TYR A 123 7.64 -4.71 13.09
C TYR A 123 8.78 -4.36 14.03
N SER A 124 8.55 -4.46 15.33
CA SER A 124 9.55 -4.13 16.33
C SER A 124 10.82 -4.97 16.19
N LYS A 125 10.74 -6.29 15.92
CA LYS A 125 11.88 -7.21 15.65
C LYS A 125 13.15 -6.99 16.52
N GLY A 126 12.99 -6.51 17.76
CA GLY A 126 14.09 -6.19 18.68
C GLY A 126 14.74 -4.80 18.49
N TYR A 127 14.24 -3.99 17.58
CA TYR A 127 14.64 -2.59 17.39
C TYR A 127 14.23 -1.70 18.56
N ASP A 128 15.03 -0.66 18.76
CA ASP A 128 14.56 0.57 19.38
C ASP A 128 13.67 1.31 18.38
N VAL A 129 12.38 0.93 18.34
CA VAL A 129 11.40 1.39 17.32
C VAL A 129 11.36 2.92 17.24
N LYS A 130 11.46 3.62 18.37
CA LYS A 130 11.43 5.09 18.35
C LYS A 130 12.62 5.66 17.60
N LYS A 131 13.83 5.14 17.85
CA LYS A 131 15.03 5.60 17.13
C LYS A 131 14.97 5.25 15.65
N GLU A 132 14.51 4.06 15.32
CA GLU A 132 14.38 3.65 13.91
C GLU A 132 13.33 4.50 13.18
N LEU A 133 12.22 4.88 13.81
CA LEU A 133 11.24 5.80 13.20
C LEU A 133 11.80 7.20 12.97
N VAL A 134 12.58 7.74 13.91
CA VAL A 134 13.25 9.05 13.73
C VAL A 134 14.25 8.96 12.57
N PHE A 135 15.14 7.97 12.59
CA PHE A 135 16.10 7.74 11.52
C PHE A 135 15.42 7.57 10.15
N SER A 136 14.37 6.75 10.08
CA SER A 136 13.63 6.48 8.84
C SER A 136 12.98 7.75 8.29
N LYS A 137 12.40 8.58 9.17
CA LYS A 137 11.82 9.87 8.78
C LYS A 137 12.90 10.78 8.17
N ASP A 138 14.01 10.97 8.88
CA ASP A 138 15.09 11.86 8.43
C ASP A 138 15.68 11.38 7.10
N TYR A 139 15.90 10.07 6.94
CA TYR A 139 16.33 9.47 5.67
C TYR A 139 15.36 9.73 4.52
N LEU A 140 14.05 9.56 4.74
CA LEU A 140 13.04 9.77 3.70
C LEU A 140 12.85 11.25 3.33
N GLU A 141 13.14 12.19 4.23
CA GLU A 141 13.10 13.63 3.97
C GLU A 141 14.28 14.11 3.09
N GLU A 142 15.32 13.29 2.92
CA GLU A 142 16.48 13.58 2.07
C GLU A 142 16.37 13.01 0.64
N ILE A 143 15.30 12.27 0.32
CA ILE A 143 15.05 11.63 -0.99
C ILE A 143 14.16 12.51 -1.87
#